data_AF-A0AAE1CEN5-F1
#
_entry.id   AF-A0AAE1CEN5-F1
#
_cell.length_a   1.000
_cell.length_b   1.000
_cell.length_c   1.000
_cell.angle_alpha   90.00
_cell.angle_beta   90.00
_cell.angle_gamma   90.00
#
_symmetry.space_group_name_H-M   'P 1'
#
loop_
_entity.id
_entity.type
_entity.pdbx_description
1 polymer ?
#
loop_
_entity_poly.entity_id
_entity_poly.type
_entity_poly.pdbx_seq_one_letter_code
_entity_poly.pdbx_strand_id
1 'polypeptide(L)'
;YIYIRGEFYNEASNLQIAINEAYNAGLIGKNACNSGYDFDVFVHRGAGAYICGEETALIESLEGKQGKPRLKPPFPADVGVFGCPTTVSNVETVAVAPDICRRGGEWFASFGRDRNRGTKLFNISGHVNNPTTVEEEMSIPLRDLIERHAGGVIGGWDNLLAVIPGGSSTPLIPKEVCDDVLMDFDDLIRTQTGLGTAAVIVMNKSADIVRCIARLIDFYKHESCGQCTPCREGVTWMAKVMHRFRKLLIYYQQERRPNFG
;
A
#
# COMPACT_ATOMS: atom_id res chain seq x y z
N TYR A 1 -7.33 4.83 -18.72
CA TYR A 1 -6.36 3.72 -18.67
C TYR A 1 -6.32 3.13 -17.27
N ILE A 2 -6.45 1.82 -17.14
CA ILE A 2 -6.19 1.07 -15.91
C ILE A 2 -4.79 0.46 -16.05
N TYR A 3 -3.83 1.02 -15.31
CA TYR A 3 -2.48 0.49 -15.26
C TYR A 3 -2.41 -0.63 -14.22
N ILE A 4 -2.38 -1.87 -14.70
CA ILE A 4 -2.35 -3.05 -13.83
C ILE A 4 -0.94 -3.59 -13.68
N ARG A 5 -0.60 -4.05 -12.48
CA ARG A 5 0.70 -4.66 -12.19
C ARG A 5 0.97 -5.83 -13.14
N GLY A 6 2.22 -5.92 -13.62
CA GLY A 6 2.61 -6.93 -14.62
C GLY A 6 2.38 -8.37 -14.16
N GLU A 7 2.63 -8.66 -12.89
CA GLU A 7 2.47 -9.98 -12.30
C GLU A 7 0.99 -10.42 -12.17
N PHE A 8 0.05 -9.48 -12.22
CA PHE A 8 -1.39 -9.75 -12.09
C PHE A 8 -2.01 -10.14 -13.44
N TYR A 9 -1.53 -11.24 -14.05
CA TYR A 9 -2.00 -11.69 -15.36
C TYR A 9 -3.46 -12.16 -15.34
N ASN A 10 -3.83 -12.95 -14.34
CA ASN A 10 -5.20 -13.49 -14.23
C ASN A 10 -6.18 -12.35 -13.95
N GLU A 11 -5.83 -11.43 -13.06
CA GLU A 11 -6.65 -10.27 -12.72
C GLU A 11 -6.76 -9.31 -13.90
N ALA A 12 -5.70 -9.11 -14.68
CA ALA A 12 -5.75 -8.34 -15.93
C ALA A 12 -6.70 -8.99 -16.96
N SER A 13 -6.62 -10.32 -17.08
CA SER A 13 -7.48 -11.08 -17.99
C SER A 13 -8.94 -11.01 -17.58
N ASN A 14 -9.24 -11.17 -16.28
CA ASN A 14 -10.57 -11.01 -15.72
C ASN A 14 -11.11 -9.59 -15.93
N LEU A 15 -10.29 -8.57 -15.67
CA LEU A 15 -10.66 -7.18 -15.91
C LEU A 15 -10.95 -6.91 -17.39
N GLN A 16 -10.16 -7.49 -18.30
CA GLN A 16 -10.40 -7.34 -19.73
C GLN A 16 -11.71 -8.02 -20.17
N ILE A 17 -12.06 -9.17 -19.58
CA ILE A 17 -13.37 -9.81 -19.79
C ILE A 17 -14.48 -8.84 -19.35
N ALA A 18 -14.41 -8.29 -18.14
CA ALA A 18 -15.41 -7.35 -17.62
C ALA A 18 -15.52 -6.06 -18.47
N ILE A 19 -14.40 -5.56 -19.00
CA ILE A 19 -14.41 -4.42 -19.92
C ILE A 19 -15.12 -4.78 -21.23
N ASN A 20 -14.85 -5.95 -21.80
CA ASN A 20 -15.54 -6.40 -23.01
C ASN A 20 -17.05 -6.56 -22.76
N GLU A 21 -17.43 -7.12 -21.61
CA GLU A 21 -18.84 -7.21 -21.19
C GLU A 21 -19.49 -5.82 -21.07
N ALA A 22 -18.79 -4.85 -20.47
CA ALA A 22 -19.29 -3.48 -20.33
C ALA A 22 -19.44 -2.75 -21.67
N TYR A 23 -18.51 -2.96 -22.62
CA TYR A 23 -18.65 -2.46 -24.00
C TYR A 23 -19.86 -3.09 -24.71
N ASN A 24 -20.01 -4.42 -24.63
CA ASN A 24 -21.12 -5.14 -25.26
C ASN A 24 -22.48 -4.71 -24.70
N ALA A 25 -22.53 -4.36 -23.41
CA ALA A 25 -23.73 -3.85 -22.74
C ALA A 25 -23.97 -2.35 -22.95
N GLY A 26 -23.08 -1.63 -23.66
CA GLY A 26 -23.19 -0.18 -23.87
C GLY A 26 -22.99 0.67 -22.60
N LEU A 27 -22.31 0.12 -21.59
CA LEU A 27 -22.01 0.83 -20.33
C LEU A 27 -20.80 1.76 -20.47
N ILE A 28 -19.88 1.44 -21.38
CA ILE A 28 -18.69 2.24 -21.72
C ILE A 28 -18.53 2.30 -23.24
N GLY A 29 -17.61 3.13 -23.71
CA GLY A 29 -17.40 3.43 -25.11
C GLY A 29 -18.20 4.63 -25.58
N LYS A 30 -18.62 4.61 -26.84
CA LYS A 30 -19.45 5.67 -27.41
C LYS A 30 -20.81 5.70 -26.73
N ASN A 31 -21.26 6.89 -26.31
CA ASN A 31 -22.52 7.10 -25.60
C ASN A 31 -22.66 6.20 -24.35
N ALA A 32 -21.63 6.21 -23.48
CA ALA A 32 -21.55 5.40 -22.27
C ALA A 32 -22.82 5.54 -21.42
N CYS A 33 -23.44 4.40 -21.07
CA CYS A 33 -24.70 4.34 -20.33
C CYS A 33 -25.85 5.17 -20.95
N ASN A 34 -25.86 5.35 -22.27
CA ASN A 34 -26.82 6.20 -23.00
C ASN A 34 -26.88 7.66 -22.52
N SER A 35 -25.77 8.19 -22.01
CA SER A 35 -25.72 9.53 -21.38
C SER A 35 -25.37 10.68 -22.33
N GLY A 36 -24.94 10.38 -23.56
CA GLY A 36 -24.34 11.33 -24.50
C GLY A 36 -22.84 11.56 -24.30
N TYR A 37 -22.21 10.86 -23.35
CA TYR A 37 -20.77 10.97 -23.05
C TYR A 37 -19.98 9.80 -23.63
N ASP A 38 -18.91 10.08 -24.36
CA ASP A 38 -18.02 9.05 -24.91
C ASP A 38 -16.88 8.77 -23.91
N PHE A 39 -16.74 7.52 -23.45
CA PHE A 39 -15.74 7.15 -22.44
C PHE A 39 -15.20 5.74 -22.62
N ASP A 40 -13.96 5.64 -23.11
CA ASP A 40 -13.26 4.37 -23.29
C ASP A 40 -12.43 3.95 -22.06
N VAL A 41 -12.29 2.64 -21.87
CA VAL A 41 -11.47 2.05 -20.80
C VAL A 41 -10.46 1.09 -21.41
N PHE A 42 -9.18 1.43 -21.27
CA PHE A 42 -8.06 0.60 -21.71
C PHE A 42 -7.32 -0.01 -20.53
N VAL A 43 -6.92 -1.28 -20.62
CA VAL A 43 -6.00 -1.91 -19.66
C VAL A 43 -4.57 -1.85 -20.20
N HIS A 44 -3.63 -1.41 -19.38
CA HIS A 44 -2.21 -1.44 -19.68
C HIS A 44 -1.48 -2.22 -18.59
N ARG A 45 -0.71 -3.24 -18.97
CA ARG A 45 0.03 -4.08 -18.03
C ARG A 45 1.45 -3.56 -17.87
N GLY A 46 1.86 -3.32 -16.62
CA GLY A 46 3.25 -3.06 -16.28
C GLY A 46 4.13 -4.31 -16.42
N ALA A 47 5.39 -4.20 -15.97
CA ALA A 47 6.40 -5.26 -16.15
C ALA A 47 7.24 -5.55 -14.90
N GLY A 48 6.62 -5.53 -13.71
CA GLY A 48 7.28 -5.94 -12.45
C GLY A 48 8.24 -4.89 -11.88
N ALA A 49 7.77 -3.64 -11.74
CA ALA A 49 8.52 -2.57 -11.09
C ALA A 49 7.61 -1.82 -10.11
N TYR A 50 7.93 -1.88 -8.82
CA TYR A 50 7.17 -1.19 -7.76
C TYR A 50 7.18 0.33 -7.95
N ILE A 51 8.29 0.90 -8.42
CA ILE A 51 8.39 2.33 -8.71
C ILE A 51 7.39 2.82 -9.77
N CYS A 52 6.97 1.96 -10.70
CA CYS A 52 5.92 2.29 -11.68
C CYS A 52 4.53 2.44 -11.05
N GLY A 53 4.37 2.16 -9.75
CA GLY A 53 3.15 2.48 -8.99
C GLY A 53 3.09 3.93 -8.51
N GLU A 54 4.21 4.67 -8.55
CA GLU A 54 4.23 6.11 -8.25
C GLU A 54 3.56 6.89 -9.38
N GLU A 55 2.76 7.91 -9.07
CA GLU A 55 1.87 8.58 -10.03
C GLU A 55 2.53 9.06 -11.32
N THR A 56 3.72 9.67 -11.24
CA THR A 56 4.41 10.21 -12.40
C THR A 56 5.25 9.16 -13.13
N ALA A 57 5.79 8.18 -12.39
CA ALA A 57 6.46 7.02 -12.99
C ALA A 57 5.49 6.11 -13.73
N LEU A 58 4.27 5.97 -13.24
CA LEU A 58 3.17 5.25 -13.89
C LEU A 58 2.88 5.88 -15.25
N ILE A 59 2.78 7.20 -15.30
CA ILE A 59 2.58 7.95 -16.54
C ILE A 59 3.74 7.69 -17.53
N GLU A 60 4.99 7.81 -17.10
CA GLU A 60 6.15 7.56 -17.96
C GLU A 60 6.18 6.11 -18.47
N SER A 61 5.85 5.14 -17.61
CA SER A 61 5.76 3.73 -18.01
C SER A 61 4.63 3.49 -19.01
N LEU A 62 3.47 4.12 -18.82
CA LEU A 62 2.31 4.03 -19.72
C LEU A 62 2.63 4.65 -21.09
N GLU A 63 3.46 5.69 -21.13
CA GLU A 63 3.98 6.31 -22.35
C GLU A 63 5.07 5.48 -23.06
N GLY A 64 5.39 4.28 -22.56
CA GLY A 64 6.38 3.39 -23.15
C GLY A 64 7.83 3.74 -22.83
N LYS A 65 8.07 4.61 -21.84
CA LYS A 65 9.41 4.95 -21.34
C LYS A 65 9.77 4.09 -20.13
N GLN A 66 10.99 4.25 -19.63
CA GLN A 66 11.35 3.72 -18.31
C GLN A 66 10.48 4.39 -17.24
N GLY A 67 9.98 3.64 -16.25
CA GLY A 67 9.18 4.15 -15.13
C GLY A 67 10.00 4.97 -14.13
N LYS A 68 10.52 6.10 -14.58
CA LYS A 68 11.27 7.08 -13.80
C LYS A 68 10.34 8.25 -13.47
N PRO A 69 10.11 8.58 -12.18
CA PRO A 69 9.26 9.69 -11.80
C PRO A 69 9.63 11.02 -12.48
N ARG A 70 8.62 11.84 -12.77
CA ARG A 70 8.83 13.24 -13.19
C ARG A 70 9.06 14.11 -11.97
N LEU A 71 9.85 15.17 -12.12
CA LEU A 71 9.92 16.22 -11.09
C LEU A 71 8.59 16.99 -11.09
N LYS A 72 8.08 17.31 -9.92
CA LYS A 72 6.95 18.24 -9.75
C LYS A 72 7.52 19.63 -9.44
N PRO A 73 7.08 20.72 -10.10
CA PRO A 73 6.15 20.79 -11.24
C PRO A 73 6.77 20.36 -12.60
N PRO A 74 5.95 20.03 -13.63
CA PRO A 74 4.48 20.13 -13.67
C PRO A 74 3.76 19.00 -12.94
N PHE A 75 2.59 19.30 -12.36
CA PHE A 75 1.73 18.28 -11.77
C PHE A 75 0.99 17.50 -12.88
N PRO A 76 0.66 16.21 -12.68
CA PRO A 76 -0.09 15.43 -13.67
C PRO A 76 -1.43 16.05 -14.07
N ALA A 77 -2.08 16.77 -13.16
CA ALA A 77 -3.33 17.48 -13.43
C ALA A 77 -3.18 18.54 -14.54
N ASP A 78 -1.99 19.11 -14.71
CA ASP A 78 -1.67 20.03 -15.79
C ASP A 78 -1.07 19.28 -17.00
N VAL A 79 -0.02 18.49 -16.76
CA VAL A 79 0.75 17.78 -17.80
C VAL A 79 1.02 16.33 -17.36
N GLY A 80 0.04 15.48 -17.63
CA GLY A 80 0.05 14.06 -17.30
C GLY A 80 0.41 13.17 -18.50
N VAL A 81 -0.40 12.13 -18.74
CA VAL A 81 -0.16 11.15 -19.80
C VAL A 81 -0.26 11.79 -21.18
N PHE A 82 0.75 11.57 -22.03
CA PHE A 82 0.87 12.14 -23.36
C PHE A 82 0.85 13.68 -23.39
N GLY A 83 1.20 14.32 -22.27
CA GLY A 83 1.13 15.77 -22.10
C GLY A 83 -0.28 16.30 -21.85
N CYS A 84 -1.27 15.44 -21.62
CA CYS A 84 -2.65 15.82 -21.34
C CYS A 84 -2.94 15.87 -19.83
N PRO A 85 -3.88 16.72 -19.37
CA PRO A 85 -4.36 16.72 -17.99
C PRO A 85 -4.78 15.33 -17.52
N THR A 86 -4.20 14.85 -16.43
CA THR A 86 -4.44 13.49 -15.92
C THR A 86 -4.44 13.46 -14.40
N THR A 87 -5.43 12.78 -13.81
CA THR A 87 -5.39 12.41 -12.40
C THR A 87 -5.08 10.92 -12.27
N VAL A 88 -4.10 10.57 -11.43
CA VAL A 88 -3.79 9.18 -11.09
C VAL A 88 -4.43 8.87 -9.75
N SER A 89 -5.24 7.81 -9.70
CA SER A 89 -5.95 7.41 -8.49
C SER A 89 -5.82 5.90 -8.27
N ASN A 90 -5.74 5.48 -7.01
CA ASN A 90 -5.76 4.07 -6.67
C ASN A 90 -7.12 3.44 -7.05
N VAL A 91 -7.11 2.16 -7.38
CA VAL A 91 -8.30 1.39 -7.76
C VAL A 91 -9.39 1.49 -6.70
N GLU A 92 -9.05 1.38 -5.40
CA GLU A 92 -10.02 1.46 -4.31
C GLU A 92 -10.78 2.80 -4.34
N THR A 93 -10.06 3.92 -4.43
CA THR A 93 -10.65 5.26 -4.48
C THR A 93 -11.60 5.44 -5.69
N VAL A 94 -11.24 4.89 -6.85
CA VAL A 94 -12.09 4.94 -8.05
C VAL A 94 -13.29 4.00 -7.91
N ALA A 95 -13.09 2.80 -7.34
CA ALA A 95 -14.12 1.78 -7.22
C ALA A 95 -15.20 2.11 -6.19
N VAL A 96 -14.89 2.87 -5.13
CA VAL A 96 -15.89 3.33 -4.16
C VAL A 96 -16.73 4.51 -4.67
N ALA A 97 -16.21 5.29 -5.62
CA ALA A 97 -16.89 6.51 -6.09
C ALA A 97 -18.32 6.27 -6.61
N PRO A 98 -18.62 5.20 -7.39
CA PRO A 98 -20.00 4.89 -7.78
C PRO A 98 -20.93 4.64 -6.59
N ASP A 99 -20.49 3.96 -5.54
CA ASP A 99 -21.31 3.73 -4.34
C ASP A 99 -21.53 5.00 -3.53
N ILE A 100 -20.52 5.86 -3.42
CA ILE A 100 -20.65 7.19 -2.81
C ILE A 100 -21.70 8.02 -3.58
N CYS A 101 -21.63 8.05 -4.91
CA CYS A 101 -22.59 8.78 -5.73
C CYS A 101 -24.03 8.22 -5.60
N ARG A 102 -24.19 6.89 -5.49
CA ARG A 102 -25.50 6.25 -5.37
C ARG A 102 -26.12 6.37 -3.98
N ARG A 103 -25.31 6.25 -2.93
CA ARG A 103 -25.77 6.22 -1.52
C ARG A 103 -25.70 7.59 -0.83
N GLY A 104 -24.99 8.54 -1.43
CA GLY A 104 -24.81 9.90 -0.93
C GLY A 104 -23.48 10.09 -0.20
N GLY A 105 -22.91 11.28 -0.33
CA GLY A 105 -21.67 11.66 0.34
C GLY A 105 -21.79 11.65 1.87
N GLU A 106 -22.95 12.02 2.41
CA GLU A 106 -23.23 11.99 3.85
C GLU A 106 -23.19 10.57 4.43
N TRP A 107 -23.67 9.58 3.68
CA TRP A 107 -23.59 8.17 4.10
C TRP A 107 -22.13 7.73 4.24
N PHE A 108 -21.29 7.98 3.23
CA PHE A 108 -19.88 7.62 3.32
C PHE A 108 -19.14 8.44 4.39
N ALA A 109 -19.52 9.70 4.57
CA ALA A 109 -18.98 10.58 5.59
C ALA A 109 -19.49 10.28 7.01
N SER A 110 -20.48 9.39 7.17
CA SER A 110 -20.95 8.96 8.49
C SER A 110 -20.00 8.00 9.20
N PHE A 111 -19.13 7.34 8.43
CA PHE A 111 -18.10 6.43 8.91
C PHE A 111 -16.79 7.14 9.23
N GLY A 112 -16.09 6.68 10.26
CA GLY A 112 -14.79 7.16 10.68
C GLY A 112 -14.81 8.56 11.32
N ARG A 113 -13.66 8.97 11.85
CA ARG A 113 -13.50 10.28 12.50
C ARG A 113 -13.48 11.42 11.49
N ASP A 114 -13.59 12.65 12.00
CA ASP A 114 -13.47 13.83 11.16
C ASP A 114 -12.16 13.82 10.35
N ARG A 115 -12.25 14.26 9.09
CA ARG A 115 -11.18 14.19 8.07
C ARG A 115 -10.66 12.78 7.71
N ASN A 116 -11.23 11.73 8.30
CA ASN A 116 -10.85 10.32 8.11
C ASN A 116 -12.07 9.46 7.82
N ARG A 117 -12.80 9.83 6.78
CA ARG A 117 -14.15 9.32 6.50
C ARG A 117 -14.15 8.09 5.60
N GLY A 118 -15.14 7.23 5.81
CA GLY A 118 -15.45 6.11 4.92
C GLY A 118 -15.02 4.75 5.45
N THR A 119 -15.02 3.78 4.55
CA THR A 119 -14.48 2.43 4.76
C THR A 119 -13.11 2.31 4.10
N LYS A 120 -12.35 1.30 4.51
CA LYS A 120 -11.04 0.99 3.94
C LYS A 120 -10.85 -0.51 3.85
N LEU A 121 -10.25 -0.95 2.74
CA LEU A 121 -9.71 -2.30 2.61
C LEU A 121 -8.41 -2.41 3.40
N PHE A 122 -8.45 -3.22 4.46
CA PHE A 122 -7.31 -3.58 5.29
C PHE A 122 -6.74 -4.92 4.84
N ASN A 123 -5.42 -4.98 4.64
CA ASN A 123 -4.73 -6.22 4.33
C ASN A 123 -3.89 -6.63 5.54
N ILE A 124 -4.39 -7.55 6.36
CA ILE A 124 -3.75 -8.00 7.58
C ILE A 124 -2.87 -9.22 7.27
N SER A 125 -1.57 -9.06 7.47
CA SER A 125 -0.54 -10.03 7.07
C SER A 125 0.51 -10.22 8.16
N GLY A 126 1.42 -11.18 7.96
CA GLY A 126 2.49 -11.49 8.91
C GLY A 126 2.04 -12.47 9.99
N HIS A 127 2.43 -12.22 11.25
CA HIS A 127 2.27 -13.14 12.37
C HIS A 127 0.88 -13.04 13.05
N VAL A 128 -0.18 -13.20 12.26
CA VAL A 128 -1.57 -13.34 12.72
C VAL A 128 -2.10 -14.75 12.46
N ASN A 129 -3.13 -15.19 13.19
CA ASN A 129 -3.66 -16.55 13.05
C ASN A 129 -4.33 -16.77 11.69
N ASN A 130 -5.07 -15.77 11.19
CA ASN A 130 -5.77 -15.82 9.91
C ASN A 130 -5.45 -14.56 9.07
N PRO A 131 -4.34 -14.55 8.30
CA PRO A 131 -4.07 -13.44 7.38
C PRO A 131 -5.22 -13.25 6.40
N THR A 132 -5.69 -12.02 6.24
CA THR A 132 -6.91 -11.73 5.45
C THR A 132 -6.91 -10.31 4.90
N THR A 133 -7.70 -10.11 3.84
CA THR A 133 -8.13 -8.79 3.39
C THR A 133 -9.58 -8.59 3.80
N VAL A 134 -9.88 -7.50 4.48
CA VAL A 134 -11.23 -7.18 4.95
C VAL A 134 -11.55 -5.71 4.73
N GLU A 135 -12.78 -5.41 4.34
CA GLU A 135 -13.30 -4.03 4.35
C GLU A 135 -13.86 -3.74 5.75
N GLU A 136 -13.42 -2.64 6.35
CA GLU A 136 -13.90 -2.21 7.66
C GLU A 136 -13.92 -0.69 7.74
N GLU A 137 -14.63 -0.16 8.73
CA GLU A 137 -14.72 1.28 8.99
C GLU A 137 -13.34 1.91 9.22
N MET A 138 -13.10 3.10 8.64
CA MET A 138 -11.95 3.93 8.99
C MET A 138 -11.98 4.27 10.49
N SER A 139 -10.80 4.49 11.08
CA SER A 139 -10.64 4.82 12.51
C SER A 139 -11.00 3.69 13.48
N ILE A 140 -11.12 2.44 13.01
CA ILE A 140 -11.17 1.25 13.88
C ILE A 140 -9.88 1.13 14.70
N PRO A 141 -9.92 0.77 16.00
CA PRO A 141 -8.72 0.45 16.77
C PRO A 141 -7.90 -0.68 16.11
N LEU A 142 -6.58 -0.52 16.01
CA LEU A 142 -5.71 -1.52 15.38
C LEU A 142 -5.84 -2.90 16.06
N ARG A 143 -5.95 -2.91 17.38
CA ARG A 143 -6.14 -4.13 18.16
C ARG A 143 -7.44 -4.84 17.78
N ASP A 144 -8.55 -4.12 17.77
CA ASP A 144 -9.86 -4.65 17.42
C ASP A 144 -9.86 -5.22 15.99
N LEU A 145 -9.23 -4.50 15.05
CA LEU A 145 -9.07 -4.96 13.66
C LEU A 145 -8.35 -6.33 13.59
N ILE A 146 -7.22 -6.47 14.29
CA ILE A 146 -6.43 -7.72 14.29
C ILE A 146 -7.16 -8.84 15.04
N GLU A 147 -7.68 -8.58 16.23
CA GLU A 147 -8.33 -9.59 17.07
C GLU A 147 -9.62 -10.11 16.42
N ARG A 148 -10.47 -9.22 15.89
CA ARG A 148 -11.75 -9.61 15.27
C ARG A 148 -11.58 -10.26 13.90
N HIS A 149 -10.81 -9.66 12.99
CA HIS A 149 -10.84 -10.05 11.58
C HIS A 149 -9.71 -11.01 11.21
N ALA A 150 -8.57 -10.95 11.89
CA ALA A 150 -7.44 -11.85 11.64
C ALA A 150 -7.27 -12.95 12.72
N GLY A 151 -8.21 -13.05 13.65
CA GLY A 151 -8.18 -14.04 14.75
C GLY A 151 -7.06 -13.79 15.76
N GLY A 152 -6.54 -12.57 15.84
CA GLY A 152 -5.47 -12.20 16.77
C GLY A 152 -4.05 -12.53 16.30
N VAL A 153 -3.09 -12.05 17.08
CA VAL A 153 -1.65 -12.31 16.90
C VAL A 153 -1.37 -13.78 17.24
N ILE A 154 -0.46 -14.43 16.49
CA ILE A 154 -0.04 -15.80 16.80
C ILE A 154 0.59 -15.83 18.20
N GLY A 155 -0.01 -16.59 19.13
CA GLY A 155 0.41 -16.66 20.54
C GLY A 155 -0.22 -15.60 21.45
N GLY A 156 -1.24 -14.86 20.98
CA GLY A 156 -1.96 -13.85 21.75
C GLY A 156 -1.36 -12.44 21.62
N TRP A 157 -2.14 -11.43 22.01
CA TRP A 157 -1.76 -10.01 21.89
C TRP A 157 -0.46 -9.66 22.63
N ASP A 158 -0.21 -10.29 23.78
CA ASP A 158 1.04 -10.12 24.53
C ASP A 158 2.27 -10.65 23.80
N ASN A 159 2.08 -11.49 22.78
CA ASN A 159 3.16 -11.94 21.91
C ASN A 159 3.49 -10.94 20.79
N LEU A 160 2.75 -9.83 20.66
CA LEU A 160 3.07 -8.79 19.69
C LEU A 160 4.42 -8.13 20.00
N LEU A 161 5.20 -7.86 18.95
CA LEU A 161 6.44 -7.10 19.03
C LEU A 161 6.25 -5.72 18.40
N ALA A 162 5.80 -5.67 17.16
CA ALA A 162 5.58 -4.44 16.42
C ALA A 162 4.64 -4.66 15.24
N VAL A 163 4.10 -3.56 14.70
CA VAL A 163 3.26 -3.55 13.51
C VAL A 163 3.76 -2.50 12.54
N ILE A 164 3.81 -2.82 11.25
CA ILE A 164 3.86 -1.79 10.18
C ILE A 164 2.42 -1.57 9.74
N PRO A 165 1.79 -0.43 10.04
CA PRO A 165 0.34 -0.28 9.91
C PRO A 165 -0.11 -0.03 8.46
N GLY A 166 0.75 0.55 7.62
CA GLY A 166 0.33 1.13 6.35
C GLY A 166 1.11 0.67 5.12
N GLY A 167 1.58 -0.58 5.12
CA GLY A 167 2.50 -1.10 4.12
C GLY A 167 3.95 -0.68 4.38
N SER A 168 4.87 -1.26 3.62
CA SER A 168 6.32 -1.18 3.89
C SER A 168 6.92 0.23 3.93
N SER A 169 6.22 1.23 3.37
CA SER A 169 6.68 2.63 3.34
C SER A 169 6.45 3.37 4.66
N THR A 170 5.74 2.75 5.59
CA THR A 170 5.39 3.35 6.88
C THR A 170 6.31 2.85 7.99
N PRO A 171 6.74 3.72 8.92
CA PRO A 171 7.48 3.29 10.11
C PRO A 171 6.71 2.24 10.91
N LEU A 172 7.44 1.27 11.47
CA LEU A 172 6.85 0.34 12.44
C LEU A 172 6.49 1.09 13.73
N ILE A 173 5.40 0.66 14.37
CA ILE A 173 5.02 1.08 15.71
C ILE A 173 5.21 -0.09 16.70
N PRO A 174 5.76 0.17 17.89
CA PRO A 174 5.95 -0.87 18.90
C PRO A 174 4.61 -1.24 19.54
N LYS A 175 4.55 -2.40 20.23
CA LYS A 175 3.32 -2.91 20.84
C LYS A 175 2.60 -1.85 21.69
N GLU A 176 3.33 -1.08 22.49
CA GLU A 176 2.76 -0.10 23.42
C GLU A 176 1.98 1.00 22.70
N VAL A 177 2.38 1.34 21.48
CA VAL A 177 1.65 2.27 20.61
C VAL A 177 0.46 1.57 19.94
N CYS A 178 0.61 0.29 19.59
CA CYS A 178 -0.44 -0.51 18.96
C CYS A 178 -1.66 -0.74 19.87
N ASP A 179 -1.50 -0.63 21.20
CA ASP A 179 -2.56 -0.89 22.17
C ASP A 179 -3.75 0.10 22.01
N ASP A 180 -3.48 1.35 21.65
CA ASP A 180 -4.48 2.43 21.64
C ASP A 180 -4.64 3.16 20.30
N VAL A 181 -3.88 2.78 19.27
CA VAL A 181 -3.88 3.50 17.99
C VAL A 181 -5.11 3.18 17.13
N LEU A 182 -5.64 4.21 16.48
CA LEU A 182 -6.71 4.08 15.50
C LEU A 182 -6.14 3.94 14.09
N MET A 183 -6.79 3.11 13.27
CA MET A 183 -6.43 2.88 11.88
C MET A 183 -7.03 3.95 10.98
N ASP A 184 -6.50 5.16 11.12
CA ASP A 184 -6.80 6.31 10.26
C ASP A 184 -5.55 7.16 9.96
N PHE A 185 -5.67 8.16 9.09
CA PHE A 185 -4.50 8.94 8.64
C PHE A 185 -3.96 9.83 9.75
N ASP A 186 -4.82 10.59 10.43
CA ASP A 186 -4.38 11.60 11.40
C ASP A 186 -3.80 10.97 12.68
N ASP A 187 -4.40 9.89 13.19
CA ASP A 187 -3.93 9.23 14.42
C ASP A 187 -2.59 8.52 14.21
N LEU A 188 -2.41 7.88 13.05
CA LEU A 188 -1.14 7.24 12.71
C LEU A 188 -0.02 8.27 12.51
N ILE A 189 -0.30 9.44 11.93
CA ILE A 189 0.65 10.55 11.86
C ILE A 189 1.02 11.04 13.27
N ARG A 190 0.05 11.17 14.19
CA ARG A 190 0.31 11.53 15.59
C ARG A 190 1.28 10.55 16.25
N THR A 191 1.22 9.27 15.89
CA THR A 191 2.15 8.22 16.38
C THR A 191 3.46 8.10 15.57
N GLN A 192 3.78 9.10 14.73
CA GLN A 192 5.01 9.15 13.93
C GLN A 192 5.13 8.03 12.88
N THR A 193 3.99 7.57 12.37
CA THR A 193 3.90 6.65 11.23
C THR A 193 2.86 7.15 10.23
N GLY A 194 2.27 6.30 9.39
CA GLY A 194 1.18 6.66 8.50
C GLY A 194 0.31 5.46 8.14
N LEU A 195 -0.90 5.74 7.64
CA LEU A 195 -1.85 4.70 7.21
C LEU A 195 -1.47 4.08 5.87
N GLY A 196 -0.81 4.81 4.98
CA GLY A 196 -0.39 4.33 3.67
C GLY A 196 -1.49 3.58 2.92
N THR A 197 -1.23 2.32 2.55
CA THR A 197 -2.20 1.47 1.84
C THR A 197 -3.16 0.72 2.78
N ALA A 198 -3.02 0.88 4.10
CA ALA A 198 -3.65 0.06 5.14
C ALA A 198 -3.30 -1.45 5.04
N ALA A 199 -2.09 -1.75 4.54
CA ALA A 199 -1.52 -3.09 4.60
C ALA A 199 -0.79 -3.30 5.93
N VAL A 200 -1.49 -3.90 6.89
CA VAL A 200 -1.03 -4.17 8.25
C VAL A 200 -0.10 -5.38 8.26
N ILE A 201 1.17 -5.19 8.58
CA ILE A 201 2.16 -6.26 8.71
C ILE A 201 2.46 -6.47 10.19
N VAL A 202 1.94 -7.54 10.75
CA VAL A 202 2.07 -7.89 12.16
C VAL A 202 3.35 -8.70 12.40
N MET A 203 4.15 -8.32 13.39
CA MET A 203 5.34 -9.03 13.81
C MET A 203 5.24 -9.37 15.30
N ASN A 204 5.23 -10.67 15.63
CA ASN A 204 5.28 -11.16 17.01
C ASN A 204 6.74 -11.25 17.54
N LYS A 205 6.93 -11.60 18.81
CA LYS A 205 8.24 -11.66 19.49
C LYS A 205 9.22 -12.70 18.93
N SER A 206 8.75 -13.63 18.09
CA SER A 206 9.64 -14.57 17.39
C SER A 206 10.36 -13.97 16.18
N ALA A 207 9.95 -12.77 15.73
CA ALA A 207 10.54 -12.09 14.60
C ALA A 207 11.93 -11.51 14.93
N ASP A 208 12.92 -11.77 14.06
CA ASP A 208 14.12 -10.93 13.98
C ASP A 208 13.76 -9.65 13.24
N ILE A 209 13.27 -8.66 14.00
CA ILE A 209 12.76 -7.40 13.45
C ILE A 209 13.83 -6.65 12.64
N VAL A 210 15.10 -6.73 13.03
CA VAL A 210 16.19 -6.09 12.27
C VAL A 210 16.38 -6.78 10.93
N ARG A 211 16.26 -8.11 10.87
CA ARG A 211 16.24 -8.84 9.59
C ARG A 211 15.02 -8.51 8.74
N CYS A 212 13.84 -8.38 9.33
CA CYS A 212 12.64 -7.98 8.61
C CYS A 212 12.82 -6.61 7.94
N ILE A 213 13.30 -5.61 8.69
CA ILE A 213 13.56 -4.27 8.14
C ILE A 213 14.71 -4.30 7.12
N ALA A 214 15.78 -5.05 7.36
CA ALA A 214 16.86 -5.22 6.38
C ALA A 214 16.32 -5.76 5.04
N ARG A 215 15.39 -6.72 5.08
CA ARG A 215 14.75 -7.27 3.88
C ARG A 215 13.86 -6.24 3.16
N LEU A 216 13.21 -5.33 3.90
CA LEU A 216 12.47 -4.20 3.30
C LEU A 216 13.42 -3.20 2.62
N ILE A 217 14.57 -2.90 3.24
CA ILE A 217 15.56 -2.03 2.61
C ILE A 217 16.18 -2.68 1.36
N ASP A 218 16.40 -4.00 1.37
CA ASP A 218 16.80 -4.74 0.17
C ASP A 218 15.73 -4.67 -0.93
N PHE A 219 14.44 -4.72 -0.57
CA PHE A 219 13.34 -4.49 -1.50
C PHE A 219 13.40 -3.09 -2.10
N TYR A 220 13.53 -2.04 -1.29
CA TYR A 220 13.65 -0.67 -1.79
C TYR A 220 14.87 -0.45 -2.67
N LYS A 221 15.98 -1.14 -2.38
CA LYS A 221 17.17 -1.11 -3.23
C LYS A 221 16.88 -1.74 -4.60
N HIS A 222 16.23 -2.90 -4.62
CA HIS A 222 15.89 -3.62 -5.85
C HIS A 222 14.88 -2.83 -6.70
N GLU A 223 13.90 -2.23 -6.05
CA GLU A 223 12.78 -1.53 -6.69
C GLU A 223 13.01 -0.04 -6.93
N SER A 224 14.23 0.45 -6.72
CA SER A 224 14.59 1.84 -7.05
C SER A 224 14.80 2.00 -8.55
N CYS A 225 14.21 3.02 -9.18
CA CYS A 225 14.44 3.34 -10.60
C CYS A 225 15.85 3.90 -10.89
N GLY A 226 16.64 4.19 -9.86
CA GLY A 226 18.00 4.70 -9.99
C GLY A 226 18.12 6.13 -10.55
N GLN A 227 17.04 6.90 -10.64
CA GLN A 227 17.07 8.26 -11.19
C GLN A 227 17.83 9.24 -10.29
N CYS A 228 17.35 9.46 -9.07
CA CYS A 228 17.91 10.47 -8.16
C CYS A 228 19.03 9.87 -7.29
N THR A 229 20.18 10.55 -7.23
CA THR A 229 21.37 10.10 -6.50
C THR A 229 21.11 9.75 -5.02
N PRO A 230 20.34 10.54 -4.24
CA PRO A 230 20.08 10.19 -2.83
C PRO A 230 19.39 8.84 -2.67
N CYS A 231 18.46 8.48 -3.55
CA CYS A 231 17.80 7.17 -3.51
C CYS A 231 18.70 6.07 -4.08
N ARG A 232 19.26 6.27 -5.28
CA ARG A 232 20.09 5.28 -5.98
C ARG A 232 21.26 4.79 -5.13
N GLU A 233 22.02 5.72 -4.58
CA GLU A 233 23.22 5.41 -3.78
C GLU A 233 22.87 5.21 -2.29
N GLY A 234 21.99 6.05 -1.75
CA GLY A 234 21.65 6.05 -0.33
C GLY A 234 20.91 4.79 0.10
N VAL A 235 19.96 4.28 -0.68
CA VAL A 235 19.25 3.04 -0.33
C VAL A 235 20.20 1.83 -0.39
N THR A 236 21.11 1.81 -1.36
CA THR A 236 22.18 0.79 -1.41
C THR A 236 23.08 0.86 -0.18
N TRP A 237 23.40 2.06 0.29
CA TRP A 237 24.18 2.25 1.51
C TRP A 237 23.42 1.83 2.76
N MET A 238 22.14 2.20 2.88
CA MET A 238 21.26 1.75 3.96
C MET A 238 21.17 0.22 4.03
N ALA A 239 21.05 -0.47 2.90
CA ALA A 239 21.06 -1.93 2.86
C ALA A 239 22.36 -2.49 3.48
N LYS A 240 23.52 -1.96 3.10
CA LYS A 240 24.82 -2.36 3.68
C LYS A 240 24.89 -2.09 5.18
N VAL A 241 24.34 -0.96 5.66
CA VAL A 241 24.28 -0.63 7.09
C VAL A 241 23.38 -1.62 7.83
N MET A 242 22.17 -1.89 7.33
CA MET A 242 21.23 -2.82 7.97
C MET A 242 21.77 -4.24 8.07
N HIS A 243 22.45 -4.74 7.03
CA HIS A 243 23.10 -6.05 7.09
C HIS A 243 24.24 -6.10 8.12
N ARG A 244 24.94 -4.99 8.39
CA ARG A 244 25.92 -4.90 9.48
C ARG A 244 25.24 -4.90 10.85
N PHE A 245 24.17 -4.12 11.03
CA PHE A 245 23.40 -4.12 12.27
C PHE A 245 22.83 -5.48 12.61
N ARG A 246 22.33 -6.22 11.62
CA ARG A 246 21.88 -7.60 11.81
C ARG A 246 22.99 -8.51 12.36
N LYS A 247 24.21 -8.44 11.80
CA LYS A 247 25.36 -9.24 12.29
C LYS A 247 25.75 -8.85 13.72
N LEU A 248 25.76 -7.55 14.02
CA LEU A 248 26.07 -7.06 15.36
C LEU A 248 25.02 -7.51 16.38
N LEU A 249 23.74 -7.48 16.04
CA LEU A 249 22.67 -7.95 16.94
C LEU A 249 22.86 -9.44 17.30
N ILE A 250 23.20 -10.28 16.31
CA ILE A 250 23.49 -11.70 16.52
C ILE A 250 24.68 -11.87 17.47
N TYR A 251 25.75 -11.10 17.26
CA TYR A 251 26.93 -11.12 18.12
C TYR A 251 26.60 -10.76 19.57
N TYR A 252 25.88 -9.65 19.79
CA TYR A 252 25.46 -9.22 21.13
C TYR A 252 24.53 -10.22 21.82
N GLN A 253 23.64 -10.87 21.08
CA GLN A 253 22.74 -11.90 21.63
C GLN A 253 23.49 -13.20 21.99
N GLN A 254 24.58 -13.52 21.29
CA GLN A 254 25.44 -14.67 21.59
C GLN A 254 26.30 -14.42 22.83
N GLU A 255 26.89 -13.23 22.99
CA GLU A 255 27.70 -12.87 24.17
C GLU A 255 26.88 -12.72 25.46
N ARG A 256 25.58 -12.39 25.36
CA ARG A 256 24.68 -12.27 26.51
C ARG A 256 24.07 -13.60 26.98
N ARG A 257 24.35 -14.73 26.34
CA ARG A 257 24.00 -16.03 26.92
C ARG A 257 24.91 -16.22 28.14
N PRO A 258 24.38 -16.36 29.37
CA PRO A 258 25.23 -16.72 30.49
C PRO A 258 25.92 -18.04 30.14
N ASN A 259 27.24 -18.09 30.33
CA ASN A 259 27.97 -19.36 30.39
C ASN A 259 27.34 -20.18 31.53
N PHE A 260 26.34 -21.00 31.22
CA PHE A 260 25.97 -22.12 32.07
C PHE A 260 27.09 -23.15 31.93
N GLY A 261 28.12 -22.98 32.77
CA GLY A 261 29.06 -24.05 33.12
C GLY A 261 28.42 -25.01 34.12
#